data_AF-A0A9E4YZU1-F1
#
_entry.id   AF-A0A9E4YZU1-F1
#
_cell.length_a   1.000
_cell.length_b   1.000
_cell.length_c   1.000
_cell.angle_alpha   90.00
_cell.angle_beta   90.00
_cell.angle_gamma   90.00
#
_symmetry.space_group_name_H-M   'P 1'
#
loop_
_entity.id
_entity.type
_entity.pdbx_description
1 polymer ?
#
loop_
_entity_poly.entity_id
_entity_poly.type
_entity_poly.pdbx_seq_one_letter_code
_entity_poly.pdbx_strand_id
1 'polypeptide(L)'
;MSGGPVDECGHLTYEEEKMKISIPGLGGRLQRARKGTGLSQEAVATKIGVSWMTVHRWEKSQRGISEENLDRLCELYDKPLRWFLTLEEGDLEEARPSRGSTKAPGSSSSAAANRLSRKIADAPASHRPMIEKVAEDLLDSMNQSVSR
;
A
#
# COMPACT_ATOMS: atom_id res chain seq x y z
N MET A 1 8.50 42.61 13.01
CA MET A 1 7.59 41.67 13.69
C MET A 1 6.77 41.00 12.61
N SER A 2 7.13 39.77 12.22
CA SER A 2 6.40 39.01 11.20
C SER A 2 5.11 38.51 11.85
N GLY A 3 4.00 39.19 11.58
CA GLY A 3 2.67 38.70 11.91
C GLY A 3 2.31 37.59 10.91
N GLY A 4 2.10 36.37 11.40
CA GLY A 4 1.58 35.28 10.59
C GLY A 4 0.16 35.58 10.09
N PRO A 5 -0.32 34.86 9.06
CA PRO A 5 -1.71 35.00 8.62
C PRO A 5 -2.64 34.71 9.80
N VAL A 6 -3.62 35.58 9.99
CA VAL A 6 -4.68 35.42 10.98
C VAL A 6 -6.00 35.25 10.24
N ASP A 7 -6.87 34.35 10.71
CA ASP A 7 -8.22 34.24 10.18
C ASP A 7 -9.08 35.48 10.55
N GLU A 8 -10.30 35.54 10.03
CA GLU A 8 -11.24 36.62 10.32
C GLU A 8 -11.60 36.75 11.82
N CYS A 9 -11.25 35.74 12.64
CA CYS A 9 -11.39 35.74 14.09
C CYS A 9 -10.10 36.13 14.85
N GLY A 10 -8.99 36.41 14.18
CA GLY A 10 -7.72 36.75 14.82
C GLY A 10 -6.95 35.54 15.39
N HIS A 11 -7.34 34.31 15.03
CA HIS A 11 -6.53 33.13 15.30
C HIS A 11 -5.39 33.07 14.30
N LEU A 12 -4.20 32.78 14.80
CA LEU A 12 -3.05 32.45 13.98
C LEU A 12 -3.37 31.21 13.15
N THR A 13 -3.52 31.35 11.85
CA THR A 13 -3.62 30.22 10.93
C THR A 13 -2.22 29.74 10.61
N TYR A 14 -1.69 28.91 11.50
CA TYR A 14 -0.55 28.10 11.15
C TYR A 14 -1.03 27.03 10.18
N GLU A 15 -0.71 27.20 8.90
CA GLU A 15 -0.69 26.09 7.96
C GLU A 15 0.31 25.08 8.53
N GLU A 16 -0.19 24.12 9.31
CA GLU A 16 0.60 23.04 9.90
C GLU A 16 1.28 22.29 8.76
N GLU A 17 2.56 22.57 8.56
CA GLU A 17 3.40 21.80 7.66
C GLU A 17 3.55 20.40 8.28
N LYS A 18 2.55 19.53 8.03
CA LYS A 18 2.40 18.21 8.66
C LYS A 18 3.68 17.40 8.47
N MET A 19 4.47 17.29 9.53
CA MET A 19 5.65 16.44 9.58
C MET A 19 5.22 15.00 9.23
N LYS A 20 5.91 14.42 8.24
CA LYS A 20 5.69 13.03 7.82
C LYS A 20 6.85 12.17 8.31
N ILE A 21 6.50 11.12 9.02
CA ILE A 21 7.43 10.14 9.56
C ILE A 21 7.83 9.19 8.42
N SER A 22 9.13 9.08 8.17
CA SER A 22 9.71 8.18 7.17
C SER A 22 10.99 7.54 7.73
N ILE A 23 10.81 6.60 8.66
CA ILE A 23 11.91 5.83 9.26
C ILE A 23 12.18 4.60 8.38
N PRO A 24 13.45 4.24 8.11
CA PRO A 24 13.78 2.99 7.44
C PRO A 24 13.13 1.78 8.11
N GLY A 25 12.67 0.80 7.30
CA GLY A 25 11.95 -0.38 7.79
C GLY A 25 10.49 -0.17 8.22
N LEU A 26 10.02 1.08 8.36
CA LEU A 26 8.66 1.36 8.85
C LEU A 26 7.58 0.71 7.98
N GLY A 27 7.70 0.81 6.66
CA GLY A 27 6.74 0.18 5.73
C GLY A 27 6.66 -1.34 5.90
N GLY A 28 7.81 -1.99 6.12
CA GLY A 28 7.87 -3.42 6.42
C GLY A 28 7.16 -3.77 7.72
N ARG A 29 7.40 -2.99 8.79
CA ARG A 29 6.71 -3.14 10.09
C ARG A 29 5.21 -2.96 9.97
N LEU A 30 4.74 -1.93 9.26
CA LEU A 30 3.31 -1.70 8.99
C LEU A 30 2.68 -2.90 8.28
N GLN A 31 3.36 -3.44 7.27
CA GLN A 31 2.88 -4.62 6.55
C GLN A 31 2.82 -5.86 7.44
N ARG A 32 3.83 -6.11 8.28
CA ARG A 32 3.85 -7.25 9.20
C ARG A 32 2.72 -7.16 10.22
N ALA A 33 2.52 -5.98 10.82
CA ALA A 33 1.44 -5.73 11.76
C ALA A 33 0.07 -5.98 11.11
N ARG A 34 -0.17 -5.46 9.90
CA ARG A 34 -1.41 -5.73 9.16
C ARG A 34 -1.61 -7.22 8.90
N LYS A 35 -0.58 -7.93 8.44
CA LYS A 35 -0.68 -9.38 8.17
C LYS A 35 -1.05 -10.15 9.44
N GLY A 36 -0.53 -9.72 10.60
CA GLY A 36 -0.87 -10.30 11.90
C GLY A 36 -2.35 -10.15 12.30
N THR A 37 -3.07 -9.17 11.75
CA THR A 37 -4.52 -8.99 12.00
C THR A 37 -5.39 -9.72 10.97
N GLY A 38 -4.81 -10.28 9.91
CA GLY A 38 -5.55 -10.89 8.80
C GLY A 38 -6.26 -9.89 7.87
N LEU A 39 -6.09 -8.59 8.07
CA LEU A 39 -6.76 -7.57 7.26
C LEU A 39 -6.07 -7.38 5.90
N SER A 40 -6.88 -7.14 4.86
CA SER A 40 -6.38 -6.65 3.58
C SER A 40 -5.96 -5.17 3.69
N GLN A 41 -5.13 -4.69 2.76
CA GLN A 41 -4.78 -3.26 2.70
C GLN A 41 -6.03 -2.37 2.51
N GLU A 42 -7.04 -2.89 1.81
CA GLU A 42 -8.30 -2.18 1.58
C GLU A 42 -9.12 -2.08 2.87
N ALA A 43 -9.23 -3.17 3.62
CA ALA A 43 -9.92 -3.16 4.91
C ALA A 43 -9.27 -2.19 5.90
N VAL A 44 -7.94 -2.10 5.93
CA VAL A 44 -7.22 -1.08 6.71
C VAL A 44 -7.54 0.32 6.21
N ALA A 45 -7.45 0.54 4.90
CA ALA A 45 -7.72 1.85 4.29
C ALA A 45 -9.12 2.35 4.66
N THR A 46 -10.14 1.50 4.57
CA THR A 46 -11.51 1.80 4.98
C THR A 46 -11.59 2.14 6.47
N LYS A 47 -10.95 1.37 7.35
CA LYS A 47 -10.98 1.60 8.81
C LYS A 47 -10.27 2.89 9.23
N ILE A 48 -9.20 3.26 8.54
CA ILE A 48 -8.39 4.45 8.84
C ILE A 48 -8.94 5.71 8.13
N GLY A 49 -9.81 5.55 7.13
CA GLY A 49 -10.37 6.66 6.35
C GLY A 49 -9.42 7.20 5.28
N VAL A 50 -8.61 6.34 4.67
CA VAL A 50 -7.66 6.70 3.60
C VAL A 50 -7.88 5.86 2.34
N SER A 51 -7.22 6.23 1.24
CA SER A 51 -7.25 5.40 0.02
C SER A 51 -6.42 4.11 0.20
N TRP A 52 -6.82 3.03 -0.48
CA TRP A 52 -6.02 1.80 -0.57
C TRP A 52 -4.57 2.07 -1.02
N MET A 53 -4.41 2.95 -2.02
CA MET A 53 -3.09 3.34 -2.55
C MET A 53 -2.21 4.01 -1.49
N THR A 54 -2.82 4.74 -0.55
CA THR A 54 -2.11 5.36 0.57
C THR A 54 -1.46 4.30 1.45
N VAL A 55 -2.22 3.28 1.87
CA VAL A 55 -1.71 2.15 2.66
C VAL A 55 -0.64 1.37 1.89
N HIS A 56 -0.86 1.13 0.59
CA HIS A 56 0.13 0.49 -0.27
C HIS A 56 1.48 1.24 -0.26
N ARG A 57 1.45 2.56 -0.44
CA ARG A 57 2.65 3.40 -0.47
C ARG A 57 3.35 3.48 0.89
N TRP A 58 2.60 3.47 1.99
CA TRP A 58 3.17 3.39 3.33
C TRP A 58 3.91 2.06 3.54
N GLU A 59 3.29 0.93 3.21
CA GLU A 59 3.91 -0.40 3.35
C GLU A 59 5.13 -0.60 2.43
N LYS A 60 5.20 0.14 1.33
CA LYS A 60 6.35 0.14 0.43
C LYS A 60 7.40 1.21 0.75
N SER A 61 7.24 1.94 1.86
CA SER A 61 8.12 3.05 2.26
C SER A 61 8.28 4.12 1.15
N GLN A 62 7.29 4.24 0.26
CA GLN A 62 7.29 5.18 -0.87
C GLN A 62 6.76 6.56 -0.46
N ARG A 63 6.08 6.64 0.68
CA ARG A 63 5.54 7.89 1.22
C ARG A 63 5.56 7.83 2.74
N GLY A 64 5.99 8.92 3.37
CA GLY A 64 5.89 9.06 4.83
C GLY A 64 4.44 9.09 5.31
N ILE A 65 4.24 8.68 6.54
CA ILE A 65 2.95 8.66 7.23
C ILE A 65 2.87 9.84 8.21
N SER A 66 1.70 10.45 8.38
CA SER A 66 1.52 11.47 9.42
C SER A 66 1.39 10.82 10.80
N GLU A 67 1.78 11.53 11.85
CA GLU A 67 1.64 11.08 13.25
C GLU A 67 0.21 10.58 13.53
N GLU A 68 -0.80 11.39 13.25
CA GLU A 68 -2.23 11.06 13.39
C GLU A 68 -2.63 9.72 12.74
N ASN A 69 -2.07 9.40 11.56
CA ASN A 69 -2.39 8.14 10.88
C ASN A 69 -1.60 6.98 11.46
N LEU A 70 -0.38 7.22 11.92
CA LEU A 70 0.41 6.21 12.60
C LEU A 70 -0.24 5.82 13.94
N ASP A 71 -0.79 6.79 14.68
CA ASP A 71 -1.54 6.53 15.92
C ASP A 71 -2.78 5.66 15.67
N ARG A 72 -3.57 5.99 14.65
CA ARG A 72 -4.72 5.14 14.25
C ARG A 72 -4.29 3.71 13.89
N LEU A 73 -3.12 3.55 13.27
CA LEU A 73 -2.58 2.21 12.96
C LEU A 73 -2.08 1.50 14.22
N CYS A 74 -1.55 2.23 15.22
CA CYS A 74 -1.17 1.67 16.51
C CYS A 74 -2.39 1.06 17.21
N GLU A 75 -3.50 1.80 17.26
CA GLU A 75 -4.77 1.32 17.81
C GLU A 75 -5.31 0.13 17.00
N LEU A 76 -5.36 0.24 15.67
CA LEU A 76 -5.91 -0.81 14.81
C LEU A 76 -5.14 -2.13 14.89
N TYR A 77 -3.82 -2.06 15.03
CA TYR A 77 -2.96 -3.25 15.06
C TYR A 77 -2.63 -3.73 16.48
N ASP A 78 -3.13 -3.04 17.51
CA ASP A 78 -2.82 -3.29 18.92
C ASP A 78 -1.29 -3.37 19.15
N LYS A 79 -0.58 -2.33 18.72
CA LYS A 79 0.88 -2.21 18.85
C LYS A 79 1.24 -0.80 19.33
N PRO A 80 2.12 -0.66 20.34
CA PRO A 80 2.51 0.67 20.80
C PRO A 80 3.36 1.37 19.74
N LEU A 81 3.30 2.71 19.70
CA LEU A 81 4.05 3.54 18.75
C LEU A 81 5.54 3.16 18.66
N ARG A 82 6.18 2.93 19.82
CA ARG A 82 7.59 2.49 19.90
C ARG A 82 7.92 1.27 19.05
N TRP A 83 6.96 0.35 18.88
CA TRP A 83 7.13 -0.85 18.08
C TRP A 83 7.35 -0.51 16.60
N PHE A 84 6.64 0.49 16.07
CA PHE A 84 6.80 0.94 14.68
C PHE A 84 8.04 1.80 14.47
N LEU A 85 8.49 2.53 15.50
CA LEU A 85 9.63 3.44 15.42
C LEU A 85 10.98 2.76 15.77
N THR A 86 10.98 1.46 16.06
CA THR A 86 12.21 0.70 16.33
C THR A 86 12.97 0.43 15.04
N LEU A 87 14.29 0.65 15.04
CA LEU A 87 15.19 0.21 13.97
C LEU A 87 15.59 -1.25 14.21
N GLU A 88 15.44 -2.08 13.18
CA GLU A 88 15.84 -3.49 13.17
C GLU A 88 17.10 -3.66 12.30
N GLU A 89 17.81 -4.78 12.51
CA GLU A 89 18.97 -5.14 11.68
C GLU A 89 18.55 -5.29 10.21
N GLY A 90 19.26 -4.63 9.30
CA GLY A 90 18.94 -4.60 7.87
C GLY A 90 18.09 -3.40 7.40
N ASP A 91 17.45 -2.65 8.30
CA ASP A 91 16.61 -1.49 7.92
C ASP A 91 17.38 -0.41 7.15
N LEU A 92 18.67 -0.24 7.44
CA LEU A 92 19.54 0.77 6.82
C LEU A 92 20.16 0.29 5.48
N GLU A 93 20.17 -1.02 5.23
CA GLU A 93 20.74 -1.58 4.00
C GLU A 93 19.77 -1.46 2.81
N GLU A 94 18.47 -1.60 3.08
CA GLU A 94 17.40 -1.50 2.08
C GLU A 94 17.22 -0.07 1.53
N ALA A 95 17.77 0.94 2.21
CA ALA A 95 17.77 2.34 1.76
C ALA A 95 18.76 2.63 0.62
N ARG A 96 19.68 1.70 0.31
CA ARG A 96 20.54 1.82 -0.87
C ARG A 96 19.74 1.36 -2.09
N PRO A 97 19.61 2.15 -3.17
CA PRO A 97 19.06 1.64 -4.42
C PRO A 97 19.99 0.52 -4.89
N SER A 98 19.57 -0.73 -4.67
CA SER A 98 20.26 -1.91 -5.13
C SER A 98 20.41 -1.82 -6.65
N ARG A 99 21.62 -1.46 -7.10
CA ARG A 99 22.12 -1.83 -8.41
C ARG A 99 22.28 -3.35 -8.39
N GLY A 100 21.22 -4.04 -8.80
CA GLY A 100 21.27 -5.47 -9.07
C GLY A 100 20.87 -6.35 -7.88
N SER A 101 19.59 -6.66 -7.82
CA SER A 101 19.14 -8.01 -7.49
C SER A 101 18.34 -8.53 -8.67
N THR A 102 19.04 -9.25 -9.54
CA THR A 102 18.46 -10.08 -10.59
C THR A 102 17.62 -11.18 -9.94
N LYS A 103 16.32 -10.92 -9.78
CA LYS A 103 15.32 -11.98 -9.76
C LYS A 103 14.76 -12.08 -11.18
N ALA A 104 14.76 -13.29 -11.72
CA ALA A 104 14.50 -13.66 -13.12
C ALA A 104 13.36 -12.88 -13.82
N PRO A 105 13.45 -12.68 -15.15
CA PRO A 105 12.39 -12.04 -15.93
C PRO A 105 11.22 -13.01 -16.08
N GLY A 106 10.23 -12.89 -15.19
CA GLY A 106 9.10 -13.81 -15.17
C GLY A 106 8.01 -13.45 -14.18
N SER A 107 7.60 -12.18 -14.13
CA SER A 107 6.25 -11.74 -13.77
C SER A 107 6.22 -10.21 -13.80
N SER A 108 6.35 -9.65 -14.99
CA SER A 108 5.53 -8.48 -15.28
C SER A 108 4.12 -9.02 -15.42
N SER A 109 3.40 -9.19 -14.31
CA SER A 109 1.94 -9.08 -14.37
C SER A 109 1.70 -7.69 -14.91
N SER A 110 1.58 -7.62 -16.23
CA SER A 110 1.55 -6.37 -16.96
C SER A 110 0.49 -5.49 -16.33
N ALA A 111 0.67 -4.18 -16.39
CA ALA A 111 -0.36 -3.27 -15.92
C ALA A 111 -1.76 -3.62 -16.51
N ALA A 112 -1.82 -4.33 -17.66
CA ALA A 112 -3.05 -4.89 -18.22
C ALA A 112 -3.61 -6.08 -17.42
N ALA A 113 -2.79 -7.06 -17.01
CA ALA A 113 -3.21 -8.18 -16.16
C ALA A 113 -3.80 -7.69 -14.82
N ASN A 114 -3.16 -6.68 -14.20
CA ASN A 114 -3.65 -6.08 -12.96
C ASN A 114 -4.91 -5.19 -13.13
N ARG A 115 -5.24 -4.76 -14.36
CA ARG A 115 -6.50 -4.06 -14.67
C ARG A 115 -7.62 -5.06 -14.94
N LEU A 116 -7.30 -6.18 -15.60
CA LEU A 116 -8.26 -7.23 -15.90
C LEU A 116 -8.73 -7.94 -14.62
N SER A 117 -7.81 -8.32 -13.73
CA SER A 117 -8.15 -8.94 -12.44
C SER A 117 -9.10 -8.08 -11.60
N ARG A 118 -8.90 -6.76 -11.60
CA ARG A 118 -9.80 -5.79 -10.95
C ARG A 118 -11.19 -5.74 -11.57
N LYS A 119 -11.31 -5.71 -12.90
CA LYS A 119 -12.60 -5.69 -13.59
C LYS A 119 -13.39 -6.99 -13.43
N ILE A 120 -12.71 -8.12 -13.32
CA ILE A 120 -13.34 -9.43 -13.09
C ILE A 120 -13.85 -9.55 -11.64
N ALA A 121 -13.08 -9.05 -10.68
CA ALA A 121 -13.48 -9.05 -9.27
C ALA A 121 -14.75 -8.21 -9.02
N ASP A 122 -14.87 -7.08 -9.73
CA ASP A 122 -16.00 -6.14 -9.67
C ASP A 122 -17.22 -6.58 -10.50
N ALA A 123 -17.11 -7.66 -11.29
CA ALA A 123 -18.21 -8.11 -12.13
C ALA A 123 -19.38 -8.66 -11.27
N PRO A 124 -20.65 -8.41 -11.66
CA PRO A 124 -21.81 -9.00 -11.00
C PRO A 124 -21.74 -10.53 -11.04
N ALA A 125 -22.22 -11.21 -9.99
CA ALA A 125 -22.15 -12.67 -9.88
C ALA A 125 -22.78 -13.42 -11.06
N SER A 126 -23.74 -12.81 -11.76
CA SER A 126 -24.36 -13.36 -12.97
C SER A 126 -23.41 -13.51 -14.17
N HIS A 127 -22.33 -12.72 -14.23
CA HIS A 127 -21.37 -12.72 -15.34
C HIS A 127 -20.10 -13.53 -15.03
N ARG A 128 -19.85 -13.86 -13.75
CA ARG A 128 -18.71 -14.69 -13.32
C ARG A 128 -18.54 -16.00 -14.12
N PRO A 129 -19.59 -16.85 -14.32
CA PRO A 129 -19.42 -18.11 -15.04
C PRO A 129 -19.07 -17.91 -16.53
N MET A 130 -19.52 -16.81 -17.13
CA MET A 130 -19.16 -16.47 -18.51
C MET A 130 -17.70 -16.01 -18.62
N ILE A 131 -17.23 -15.24 -17.65
CA ILE A 131 -15.85 -14.75 -17.60
C ILE A 131 -14.86 -15.89 -17.37
N GLU A 132 -15.19 -16.81 -16.45
CA GLU A 132 -14.37 -17.99 -16.17
C GLU A 132 -14.19 -18.85 -17.42
N LYS A 133 -15.29 -19.16 -18.11
CA LYS A 133 -15.24 -19.93 -19.36
C LYS A 133 -14.37 -19.28 -20.44
N VAL A 134 -14.51 -17.96 -20.66
CA VAL A 134 -13.69 -17.24 -21.65
C VAL A 134 -12.21 -17.22 -21.27
N ALA A 135 -11.91 -17.11 -19.97
CA ALA A 135 -10.53 -17.15 -19.48
C ALA A 135 -9.90 -18.53 -19.69
N GLU A 136 -10.64 -19.60 -19.41
CA GLU A 136 -10.23 -20.98 -19.68
C GLU A 136 -9.99 -21.24 -21.18
N ASP A 137 -10.93 -20.86 -22.04
CA ASP A 137 -10.81 -21.03 -23.50
C ASP A 137 -9.56 -20.32 -24.06
N LEU A 138 -9.24 -19.12 -23.55
CA LEU A 138 -8.03 -18.37 -23.94
C LEU A 138 -6.75 -19.06 -23.46
N LEU A 139 -6.74 -19.55 -22.22
CA LEU A 139 -5.57 -20.25 -21.66
C LEU A 139 -5.30 -21.55 -22.40
N ASP A 140 -6.33 -22.32 -22.73
CA ASP A 140 -6.22 -23.55 -23.51
C ASP A 140 -5.74 -23.26 -24.93
N SER A 141 -6.26 -22.21 -25.57
CA SER A 141 -5.81 -21.80 -26.91
C SER A 141 -4.34 -21.39 -26.93
N MET A 142 -3.90 -20.65 -25.91
CA MET A 142 -2.49 -20.28 -25.74
C MET A 142 -1.62 -21.52 -25.51
N ASN A 143 -2.05 -22.47 -24.69
CA ASN A 143 -1.26 -23.66 -24.37
C ASN A 143 -1.15 -24.62 -25.57
N GLN A 144 -2.19 -24.69 -26.41
CA GLN A 144 -2.17 -25.44 -27.67
C GLN A 144 -1.27 -24.79 -28.73
N SER A 145 -1.13 -23.46 -28.73
CA SER A 145 -0.24 -22.74 -29.66
C SER A 145 1.25 -22.93 -29.37
N VAL A 146 1.61 -23.29 -28.12
CA VAL A 146 2.98 -23.57 -27.69
C VAL A 146 3.40 -25.03 -27.98
N SER A 147 2.44 -25.91 -28.26
CA SER A 147 2.67 -27.35 -28.54
C SER A 147 2.74 -27.69 -30.04
N ARG A 148 2.94 -26.69 -30.92
CA ARG A 148 3.12 -26.88 -32.38
C ARG A 148 4.52 -26.47 -32.84
#